data_AF-A0A2K2DJM5-F1
#
_entry.id   AF-A0A2K2DJM5-F1
#
_cell.length_a   1.000
_cell.length_b   1.000
_cell.length_c   1.000
_cell.angle_alpha   90.00
_cell.angle_beta   90.00
_cell.angle_gamma   90.00
#
_symmetry.space_group_name_H-M   'P 1'
#
loop_
_entity.id
_entity.type
_entity.pdbx_description
1 polymer ?
#
loop_
_entity_poly.entity_id
_entity_poly.type
_entity_poly.pdbx_seq_one_letter_code
_entity_poly.pdbx_strand_id
1 'polypeptide(L)'
;MFCSEPETIQHLFFDCLVATLIWEFMSLLLGKNLGSSLEQIAHFWVGNRKNEVLNMATAAVLWSLWKCRNNIFFRSSAWSSMHVIWRMVLRHLRSWKHLCSNANQDVLAHMLRRLEDKSVEIPRLRLR
;
A
#
# COMPACT_ATOMS: atom_id res chain seq x y z
N MET A 1 -10.01 14.45 -9.52
CA MET A 1 -9.01 13.64 -10.23
C MET A 1 -7.97 13.18 -9.19
N PHE A 2 -7.47 11.94 -9.26
CA PHE A 2 -6.54 11.36 -8.27
C PHE A 2 -5.16 12.06 -8.29
N CYS A 3 -4.73 12.46 -9.48
CA CYS A 3 -3.65 13.38 -9.77
C CYS A 3 -4.04 14.16 -11.04
N SER A 4 -3.46 15.35 -11.27
CA SER A 4 -3.69 16.13 -12.50
C SER A 4 -2.71 15.79 -13.63
N GLU A 5 -1.67 15.02 -13.32
CA GLU A 5 -0.68 14.53 -14.28
C GLU A 5 -1.27 13.45 -15.20
N PRO A 6 -0.71 13.23 -16.40
CA PRO A 6 -1.11 12.14 -17.29
C PRO A 6 -1.03 10.78 -16.60
N GLU A 7 -2.14 10.05 -16.63
CA GLU A 7 -2.20 8.73 -16.00
C GLU A 7 -1.48 7.68 -16.85
N THR A 8 -0.40 7.13 -16.31
CA THR A 8 0.26 5.92 -16.80
C THR A 8 0.26 4.85 -15.72
N ILE A 9 0.55 3.58 -16.06
CA ILE A 9 0.70 2.51 -15.06
C ILE A 9 1.76 2.90 -14.03
N GLN A 10 2.91 3.40 -14.50
CA GLN A 10 4.00 3.83 -13.62
C GLN A 10 3.55 4.99 -12.72
N HIS A 11 2.91 6.02 -13.27
CA HIS A 11 2.45 7.16 -12.49
C HIS A 11 1.40 6.78 -11.44
N LEU A 12 0.40 5.98 -11.83
CA LEU A 12 -0.65 5.51 -10.93
C LEU A 12 -0.11 4.74 -9.74
N PHE A 13 0.85 3.84 -10.00
CA PHE A 13 1.35 2.93 -8.98
C PHE A 13 2.56 3.43 -8.21
N PHE A 14 3.35 4.36 -8.73
CA PHE A 14 4.67 4.67 -8.18
C PHE A 14 4.98 6.17 -8.11
N ASP A 15 4.70 6.93 -9.19
CA ASP A 15 5.23 8.30 -9.29
C ASP A 15 4.27 9.38 -8.77
N CYS A 16 2.97 9.10 -8.70
CA CYS A 16 2.03 10.10 -8.17
C CYS A 16 2.28 10.34 -6.67
N LEU A 17 2.09 11.57 -6.19
CA LEU A 17 2.33 11.95 -4.79
C LEU A 17 1.66 10.99 -3.78
N VAL A 18 0.45 10.51 -4.10
CA VAL A 18 -0.27 9.54 -3.27
C VAL A 18 0.48 8.21 -3.21
N ALA A 19 0.92 7.68 -4.35
CA ALA A 19 1.68 6.44 -4.40
C ALA A 19 3.03 6.58 -3.69
N THR A 20 3.76 7.67 -3.94
CA THR A 20 5.07 7.96 -3.31
C THR A 20 4.95 7.93 -1.79
N LEU A 21 3.98 8.66 -1.21
CA LEU A 21 3.79 8.72 0.25
C LEU A 21 3.41 7.36 0.86
N ILE A 22 2.68 6.52 0.11
CA ILE A 22 2.37 5.16 0.56
C ILE A 22 3.64 4.31 0.55
N TRP A 23 4.41 4.35 -0.54
CA TRP A 23 5.62 3.57 -0.68
C TRP A 23 6.73 4.00 0.29
N GLU A 24 6.84 5.28 0.61
CA GLU A 24 7.77 5.78 1.64
C GLU A 24 7.47 5.15 3.01
N PHE A 25 6.19 5.18 3.43
CA PHE A 25 5.79 4.56 4.69
C PHE A 25 5.99 3.04 4.67
N MET A 26 5.64 2.39 3.56
CA MET A 26 5.82 0.93 3.43
C MET A 26 7.30 0.55 3.44
N SER A 27 8.16 1.35 2.80
CA SER A 27 9.61 1.16 2.81
C SER A 27 10.19 1.27 4.22
N LEU A 28 9.74 2.27 4.98
CA LEU A 28 10.10 2.43 6.40
C LEU A 28 9.64 1.25 7.25
N LEU A 29 8.40 0.80 7.05
CA LEU A 29 7.81 -0.30 7.82
C LEU A 29 8.49 -1.64 7.54
N LEU A 30 8.86 -1.89 6.29
CA LEU A 30 9.44 -3.17 5.83
C LEU A 30 10.97 -3.18 5.84
N GLY A 31 11.62 -2.04 6.06
CA GLY A 31 13.08 -1.92 6.00
C GLY A 31 13.66 -2.25 4.62
N LYS A 32 12.91 -1.97 3.55
CA LYS A 32 13.27 -2.23 2.15
C LYS A 32 12.96 -1.00 1.31
N ASN A 33 13.77 -0.71 0.31
CA ASN A 33 13.41 0.30 -0.68
C ASN A 33 12.33 -0.29 -1.61
N LEU A 34 11.14 0.30 -1.59
CA LEU A 34 9.97 -0.14 -2.34
C LEU A 34 9.36 1.04 -3.10
N GLY A 35 8.67 0.72 -4.19
CA GLY A 35 7.80 1.68 -4.87
C GLY A 35 8.46 2.54 -5.92
N SER A 36 9.67 2.20 -6.39
CA SER A 36 10.25 2.86 -7.55
C SER A 36 9.69 2.32 -8.87
N SER A 37 9.37 1.02 -8.94
CA SER A 37 8.80 0.38 -10.12
C SER A 37 8.20 -0.98 -9.81
N LEU A 38 7.45 -1.52 -10.78
CA LEU A 38 6.97 -2.89 -10.72
C LEU A 38 8.13 -3.90 -10.70
N GLU A 39 9.20 -3.64 -11.46
CA GLU A 39 10.40 -4.49 -11.53
C GLU A 39 11.07 -4.62 -10.16
N GLN A 40 11.23 -3.51 -9.44
CA GLN A 40 11.82 -3.51 -8.10
C GLN A 40 11.02 -4.40 -7.13
N ILE A 41 9.69 -4.31 -7.18
CA ILE A 41 8.81 -5.10 -6.32
C ILE A 41 8.81 -6.57 -6.75
N ALA A 42 8.72 -6.84 -8.05
CA ALA A 42 8.67 -8.18 -8.62
C ALA A 42 9.92 -9.00 -8.30
N HIS A 43 11.09 -8.36 -8.14
CA HIS A 43 12.30 -9.03 -7.68
C HIS A 43 12.11 -9.75 -6.34
N PHE A 44 11.31 -9.21 -5.41
CA PHE A 44 11.01 -9.86 -4.14
C PHE A 44 10.01 -11.02 -4.28
N TRP A 45 9.12 -10.94 -5.28
CA TRP A 45 8.08 -11.94 -5.54
C TRP A 45 8.66 -13.30 -5.95
N VAL A 46 9.76 -13.29 -6.71
CA VAL A 46 10.49 -14.49 -7.10
C VAL A 46 10.96 -15.29 -5.87
N GLY A 47 11.27 -14.61 -4.77
CA GLY A 47 11.71 -15.20 -3.50
C GLY A 47 10.60 -15.45 -2.47
N ASN A 48 9.37 -15.80 -2.88
CA ASN A 48 8.18 -15.74 -2.03
C ASN A 48 8.31 -16.40 -0.65
N ARG A 49 8.96 -17.56 -0.53
CA ARG A 49 9.13 -18.23 0.77
C ARG A 49 9.88 -17.39 1.81
N LYS A 50 10.78 -16.50 1.38
CA LYS A 50 11.57 -15.62 2.27
C LYS A 50 10.91 -14.26 2.49
N ASN A 51 10.06 -13.82 1.55
CA ASN A 51 9.48 -12.48 1.50
C ASN A 51 7.95 -12.48 1.60
N GLU A 52 7.34 -13.56 2.11
CA GLU A 52 5.90 -13.79 2.05
C GLU A 52 5.07 -12.58 2.51
N VAL A 53 5.34 -12.06 3.71
CA VAL A 53 4.61 -10.90 4.26
C VAL A 53 4.85 -9.62 3.43
N LEU A 54 6.07 -9.42 2.93
CA LEU A 54 6.40 -8.30 2.05
C LEU A 54 5.65 -8.41 0.72
N ASN A 55 5.55 -9.60 0.15
CA ASN A 55 4.85 -9.86 -1.10
C ASN A 55 3.34 -9.64 -0.94
N MET A 56 2.76 -10.11 0.15
CA MET A 56 1.37 -9.80 0.51
C MET A 56 1.14 -8.28 0.64
N ALA A 57 2.06 -7.58 1.32
CA ALA A 57 1.95 -6.15 1.56
C ALA A 57 2.04 -5.32 0.28
N THR A 58 3.03 -5.62 -0.57
CA THR A 58 3.22 -4.94 -1.86
C THR A 58 2.06 -5.21 -2.81
N ALA A 59 1.53 -6.44 -2.86
CA ALA A 59 0.31 -6.75 -3.62
C ALA A 59 -0.92 -6.00 -3.08
N ALA A 60 -1.08 -5.90 -1.76
CA ALA A 60 -2.20 -5.18 -1.14
C ALA A 60 -2.16 -3.68 -1.45
N VAL A 61 -0.97 -3.07 -1.49
CA VAL A 61 -0.78 -1.66 -1.88
C VAL A 61 -1.19 -1.46 -3.33
N LEU A 62 -0.63 -2.23 -4.27
CA LEU A 62 -0.96 -2.13 -5.69
C LEU A 62 -2.46 -2.29 -5.93
N TRP A 63 -3.07 -3.30 -5.31
CA TRP A 63 -4.51 -3.54 -5.43
C TRP A 63 -5.35 -2.39 -4.85
N SER A 64 -4.92 -1.80 -3.75
CA SER A 64 -5.62 -0.68 -3.11
C SER A 64 -5.55 0.59 -3.94
N LEU A 65 -4.38 0.90 -4.52
CA LEU A 65 -4.20 2.03 -5.44
C LEU A 65 -5.10 1.88 -6.68
N TRP A 66 -5.04 0.72 -7.34
CA TRP A 66 -5.86 0.44 -8.52
C TRP A 66 -7.36 0.56 -8.20
N LYS A 67 -7.81 -0.07 -7.11
CA LYS A 67 -9.23 -0.05 -6.71
C LYS A 67 -9.68 1.35 -6.30
N CYS A 68 -8.82 2.13 -5.64
CA CYS A 68 -9.13 3.50 -5.28
C CYS A 68 -9.34 4.37 -6.52
N ARG A 69 -8.40 4.34 -7.47
CA ARG A 69 -8.51 5.06 -8.74
C ARG A 69 -9.80 4.67 -9.48
N ASN A 70 -10.12 3.38 -9.56
CA ASN A 70 -11.33 2.92 -10.24
C ASN A 70 -12.61 3.36 -9.54
N ASN A 71 -12.64 3.44 -8.21
CA ASN A 71 -13.80 3.98 -7.50
C ASN A 71 -14.01 5.47 -7.79
N ILE A 72 -12.94 6.26 -7.89
CA ILE A 72 -13.03 7.69 -8.25
C ILE A 72 -13.58 7.86 -9.66
N PHE A 73 -13.07 7.07 -10.62
CA PHE A 73 -13.45 7.19 -12.02
C PHE A 73 -14.85 6.65 -12.32
N PHE A 74 -15.19 5.45 -11.84
CA PHE A 74 -16.43 4.76 -12.23
C PHE A 74 -17.60 4.98 -11.27
N ARG A 75 -17.35 5.38 -10.02
CA ARG A 75 -18.40 5.54 -9.00
C ARG A 75 -18.59 7.00 -8.57
N SER A 76 -18.01 7.95 -9.32
CA SER A 76 -18.00 9.38 -9.00
C SER A 76 -17.65 9.70 -7.55
N SER A 77 -16.84 8.83 -6.92
CA SER A 77 -16.49 8.98 -5.52
C SER A 77 -15.44 10.08 -5.40
N ALA A 78 -15.70 11.08 -4.57
CA ALA A 78 -14.69 12.07 -4.25
C ALA A 78 -13.55 11.40 -3.44
N TRP A 79 -12.30 11.64 -3.85
CA TRP A 79 -11.16 11.33 -3.01
C TRP A 79 -11.24 12.16 -1.73
N SER A 80 -11.15 11.51 -0.57
CA SER A 80 -11.27 12.18 0.72
C SER A 80 -9.95 12.27 1.48
N SER A 81 -9.19 11.18 1.56
CA SER A 81 -7.94 11.14 2.32
C SER A 81 -7.10 9.88 2.07
N MET A 82 -5.80 9.97 2.34
CA MET A 82 -4.85 8.84 2.37
C MET A 82 -5.32 7.67 3.26
N HIS A 83 -6.08 7.95 4.32
CA HIS A 83 -6.67 6.93 5.19
C HIS A 83 -7.55 5.93 4.43
N VAL A 84 -8.14 6.33 3.30
CA VAL A 84 -8.90 5.41 2.44
C VAL A 84 -8.01 4.28 1.96
N ILE A 85 -6.81 4.58 1.46
CA ILE A 85 -5.90 3.55 0.95
C ILE A 85 -5.34 2.70 2.09
N TRP A 86 -4.96 3.30 3.22
CA TRP A 86 -4.49 2.52 4.37
C TRP A 86 -5.53 1.52 4.87
N ARG A 87 -6.81 1.93 4.96
CA ARG A 87 -7.91 1.03 5.32
C ARG A 87 -8.13 -0.07 4.29
N MET A 88 -7.94 0.21 3.00
CA MET A 88 -8.03 -0.80 1.95
C MET A 88 -6.89 -1.82 2.06
N VAL A 89 -5.64 -1.36 2.22
CA VAL A 89 -4.47 -2.24 2.44
C VAL A 89 -4.69 -3.13 3.65
N LEU A 90 -5.10 -2.55 4.78
CA LEU A 90 -5.39 -3.27 6.01
C LEU A 90 -6.50 -4.33 5.81
N ARG A 91 -7.59 -3.97 5.13
CA ARG A 91 -8.68 -4.90 4.81
C ARG A 91 -8.19 -6.07 3.95
N HIS A 92 -7.37 -5.79 2.93
CA HIS A 92 -6.82 -6.83 2.06
C HIS A 92 -5.92 -7.79 2.84
N LEU A 93 -4.97 -7.27 3.61
CA LEU A 93 -4.08 -8.10 4.43
C LEU A 93 -4.84 -8.93 5.47
N ARG A 94 -5.87 -8.38 6.12
CA ARG A 94 -6.74 -9.14 7.03
C ARG A 94 -7.46 -10.27 6.30
N SER A 95 -8.00 -10.01 5.12
CA SER A 95 -8.68 -11.04 4.32
C SER A 95 -7.73 -12.13 3.82
N TRP A 96 -6.46 -11.77 3.57
CA TRP A 96 -5.43 -12.67 3.06
C TRP A 96 -4.63 -13.35 4.17
N LYS A 97 -4.98 -13.16 5.45
CA LYS A 97 -4.25 -13.74 6.58
C LYS A 97 -4.06 -15.26 6.48
N HIS A 98 -5.04 -15.96 5.90
CA HIS A 98 -4.99 -17.41 5.69
C HIS A 98 -3.98 -17.86 4.62
N LEU A 99 -3.50 -16.94 3.77
CA LEU A 99 -2.44 -17.21 2.80
C LEU A 99 -1.04 -17.15 3.42
N CYS A 100 -0.91 -16.57 4.61
CA CYS A 100 0.36 -16.44 5.31
C CYS A 100 0.68 -17.71 6.10
N SER A 101 1.88 -18.24 5.93
CA SER A 101 2.37 -19.39 6.70
C SER A 101 2.35 -19.13 8.21
N ASN A 102 2.15 -20.19 9.00
CA ASN A 102 2.13 -20.10 10.46
C ASN A 102 3.41 -19.47 11.03
N ALA A 103 4.56 -19.72 10.40
CA ALA A 103 5.85 -19.16 10.80
C ALA A 103 5.93 -17.63 10.68
N ASN A 104 5.11 -17.03 9.82
CA ASN A 104 5.13 -15.60 9.53
C ASN A 104 3.91 -14.85 10.09
N GLN A 105 3.05 -15.51 10.86
CA GLN A 105 1.83 -14.90 11.41
C GLN A 105 2.13 -13.74 12.37
N ASP A 106 3.19 -13.84 13.18
CA ASP A 106 3.59 -12.76 14.10
C ASP A 106 4.11 -11.52 13.35
N VAL A 107 4.86 -11.75 12.26
CA VAL A 107 5.35 -10.69 11.37
C VAL A 107 4.18 -9.97 10.71
N LEU A 108 3.20 -10.73 10.20
CA LEU A 108 1.98 -10.17 9.64
C LEU A 108 1.16 -9.41 10.69
N ALA A 109 1.03 -9.94 11.92
CA ALA A 109 0.32 -9.28 13.01
C ALA A 109 0.99 -7.97 13.43
N HIS A 110 2.33 -7.92 13.47
CA HIS A 110 3.07 -6.68 13.70
C HIS A 110 2.78 -5.64 12.61
N MET A 111 2.83 -6.04 11.34
CA MET A 111 2.52 -5.16 10.21
C MET A 111 1.08 -4.62 10.28
N LEU A 112 0.10 -5.49 10.56
CA LEU A 112 -1.31 -5.10 10.67
C LEU A 112 -1.52 -4.04 11.74
N ARG A 113 -0.87 -4.16 12.90
CA ARG A 113 -0.93 -3.14 13.97
C ARG A 113 -0.38 -1.80 13.49
N ARG A 114 0.79 -1.79 12.87
CA ARG A 114 1.43 -0.57 12.36
C ARG A 114 0.59 0.13 11.27
N LEU A 115 -0.08 -0.64 10.43
CA LEU A 115 -1.01 -0.12 9.41
C LEU A 115 -2.30 0.41 10.02
N GLU A 116 -2.79 -0.23 11.08
CA GLU A 116 -3.97 0.23 11.82
C GLU A 116 -3.71 1.60 12.47
N ASP A 117 -2.58 1.75 13.16
CA ASP A 117 -2.13 3.03 13.73
C ASP A 117 -2.07 4.11 12.64
N LYS A 118 -1.49 3.78 11.48
CA LYS A 118 -1.39 4.69 10.34
C LYS A 118 -2.76 5.04 9.74
N SER A 119 -3.71 4.11 9.77
CA SER A 119 -5.04 4.30 9.18
C SER A 119 -5.92 5.28 9.96
N VAL A 120 -5.59 5.53 11.23
CA VAL A 120 -6.31 6.45 12.12
C VAL A 120 -5.50 7.69 12.52
N GLU A 121 -4.23 7.78 12.10
CA GLU A 121 -3.33 8.89 12.42
C GLU A 121 -3.93 10.23 11.94
N ILE A 122 -4.22 11.15 12.84
CA ILE A 122 -4.66 12.50 12.44
C ILE A 122 -3.46 13.23 11.81
N PRO A 123 -3.60 13.78 10.58
CA PRO A 123 -2.52 14.57 9.97
C PRO A 123 -2.14 15.71 10.91
N ARG A 124 -0.94 15.65 11.50
CA ARG A 124 -0.42 16.77 12.27
C ARG A 124 -0.24 17.91 11.27
N LEU A 125 -1.09 18.93 11.36
CA LEU A 125 -0.91 20.20 10.64
C LEU A 125 0.47 20.73 11.04
N ARG A 126 1.47 20.55 10.17
CA ARG A 126 2.71 21.30 10.28
C ARG A 126 2.35 22.72 9.87
N LEU A 127 1.96 23.54 10.85
CA LEU A 127 2.03 24.99 10.71
C LEU A 127 3.50 25.30 10.44
N ARG A 128 3.80 25.60 9.16
CA ARG A 128 5.04 26.24 8.76
C ARG A 128 4.89 27.74 8.92
#